data_AF-A0A1Q9NAY9-F1
#
_entry.id   AF-A0A1Q9NAY9-F1
#
_cell.length_a   1.000
_cell.length_b   1.000
_cell.length_c   1.000
_cell.angle_alpha   90.00
_cell.angle_beta   90.00
_cell.angle_gamma   90.00
#
_symmetry.space_group_name_H-M   'P 1'
#
loop_
_entity.id
_entity.type
_entity.pdbx_description
1 polymer ?
#
loop_
_entity_poly.entity_id
_entity_poly.type
_entity_poly.pdbx_seq_one_letter_code
_entity_poly.pdbx_strand_id
1 'polypeptide(L)'
;MTNYLILNSTENIPGTQEFSALVNALMTWRRAIAIDFVETHDDPVFTFSWESDRHGDNSPFDGPGNTLAHAFPPSLWWSICWGLSFR
;
A
#
# COMPACT_ATOMS: atom_id res chain seq x y z
N MET A 1 1.34 -2.37 -17.51
CA MET A 1 2.40 -2.44 -16.48
C MET A 1 2.21 -1.28 -15.54
N THR A 2 2.38 -1.51 -14.25
CA THR A 2 2.12 -0.52 -13.20
C THR A 2 3.20 -0.59 -12.13
N ASN A 3 3.83 0.55 -11.87
CA ASN A 3 4.97 0.69 -10.98
C ASN A 3 4.51 0.96 -9.54
N TYR A 4 5.01 0.20 -8.58
CA TYR A 4 4.72 0.41 -7.17
C TYR A 4 5.98 0.43 -6.33
N LEU A 5 5.89 0.96 -5.11
CA LEU A 5 6.97 0.92 -4.13
C LEU A 5 6.42 0.56 -2.75
N ILE A 6 7.17 -0.25 -2.00
CA ILE A 6 6.90 -0.52 -0.59
C ILE A 6 7.82 0.36 0.25
N LEU A 7 7.24 1.22 1.09
CA LEU A 7 7.99 2.29 1.77
C LEU A 7 8.63 1.84 3.09
N ASN A 8 8.02 0.89 3.79
CA ASN A 8 8.49 0.38 5.08
C ASN A 8 8.03 -1.07 5.31
N SER A 9 8.24 -1.59 6.51
CA SER A 9 7.82 -2.93 6.94
C SER A 9 7.06 -2.85 8.26
N THR A 10 6.55 -3.99 8.74
CA THR A 10 5.92 -4.08 10.07
C THR A 10 6.54 -5.19 10.90
N GLU A 11 6.75 -4.95 12.19
CA GLU A 11 7.22 -5.97 13.13
C GLU A 11 6.09 -6.90 13.60
N ASN A 12 4.83 -6.53 13.34
CA ASN A 12 3.66 -7.33 13.72
C ASN A 12 3.55 -8.62 12.90
N ILE A 13 4.18 -8.66 11.72
CA ILE A 13 4.20 -9.80 10.82
C ILE A 13 5.66 -10.26 10.68
N PRO A 14 6.02 -11.46 11.16
CA PRO A 14 7.42 -11.87 11.16
C PRO A 14 7.98 -12.15 9.76
N GLY A 15 9.20 -11.68 9.51
CA GLY A 15 10.00 -12.07 8.36
C GLY A 15 9.65 -11.29 7.10
N THR A 16 9.18 -11.99 6.06
CA THR A 16 8.79 -11.39 4.77
C THR A 16 7.34 -11.75 4.40
N GLN A 17 6.55 -12.15 5.39
CA GLN A 17 5.20 -12.64 5.19
C GLN A 17 4.27 -11.52 4.72
N GLU A 18 4.48 -10.30 5.20
CA GLU A 18 3.74 -9.10 4.79
C GLU A 18 3.97 -8.77 3.31
N PHE A 19 5.22 -8.83 2.85
CA PHE A 19 5.56 -8.62 1.44
C PHE A 19 5.01 -9.74 0.56
N SER A 20 5.08 -10.99 1.04
CA SER A 20 4.52 -12.15 0.33
C SER A 20 3.01 -12.04 0.17
N ALA A 21 2.31 -11.61 1.22
CA ALA A 21 0.86 -11.37 1.18
C ALA A 21 0.50 -10.26 0.17
N LEU A 22 1.26 -9.16 0.18
CA LEU A 22 1.07 -8.05 -0.74
C LEU A 22 1.28 -8.48 -2.20
N VAL A 23 2.37 -9.18 -2.50
CA VAL A 23 2.66 -9.69 -3.86
C VAL A 23 1.55 -10.65 -4.31
N ASN A 24 1.06 -11.52 -3.44
CA ASN A 24 -0.06 -12.42 -3.75
C ASN A 24 -1.36 -11.66 -4.08
N ALA A 25 -1.64 -10.57 -3.37
CA ALA A 25 -2.77 -9.69 -3.68
C ALA A 25 -2.60 -9.04 -5.06
N LEU A 26 -1.42 -8.51 -5.38
CA LEU A 26 -1.11 -7.95 -6.71
C LEU A 26 -1.23 -9.00 -7.82
N MET A 27 -0.77 -10.23 -7.60
CA MET A 27 -0.91 -11.33 -8.56
C MET A 27 -2.38 -11.71 -8.81
N THR A 28 -3.24 -11.55 -7.81
CA THR A 28 -4.69 -11.77 -7.97
C THR A 28 -5.28 -10.76 -8.95
N TRP A 29 -4.94 -9.47 -8.78
CA TRP A 29 -5.36 -8.41 -9.71
C TRP A 29 -4.77 -8.60 -11.11
N ARG A 30 -3.47 -8.93 -11.20
CA ARG A 30 -2.80 -9.20 -12.47
C ARG A 30 -3.56 -10.21 -13.33
N ARG A 31 -4.03 -11.29 -12.72
CA ARG A 31 -4.82 -12.33 -13.43
C ARG A 31 -6.19 -11.83 -13.88
N ALA A 32 -6.83 -10.97 -13.09
CA ALA A 32 -8.18 -10.48 -13.37
C ALA A 32 -8.23 -9.41 -14.46
N ILE A 33 -7.27 -8.47 -14.47
CA ILE A 33 -7.29 -7.31 -15.38
C ILE A 33 -6.12 -7.29 -16.38
N ALA A 34 -5.31 -8.36 -16.41
CA ALA A 34 -4.22 -8.56 -17.36
C ALA A 34 -3.17 -7.42 -17.38
N ILE A 35 -2.80 -6.89 -16.21
CA ILE A 35 -1.70 -5.93 -16.06
C ILE A 35 -0.57 -6.49 -15.21
N ASP A 36 0.67 -6.16 -15.56
CA ASP A 36 1.83 -6.47 -14.71
C ASP A 36 2.05 -5.40 -13.64
N PHE A 37 2.48 -5.83 -12.45
CA PHE A 37 2.94 -4.96 -11.37
C PHE A 37 4.45 -5.11 -11.23
N VAL A 38 5.15 -3.98 -11.06
CA VAL A 38 6.61 -3.95 -10.94
C VAL A 38 6.99 -3.08 -9.75
N GLU A 39 7.78 -3.65 -8.84
CA GLU A 39 8.36 -2.88 -7.74
C GLU A 39 9.52 -2.03 -8.27
N THR A 40 9.51 -0.74 -8.00
CA THR A 40 10.55 0.21 -8.44
C THR A 40 10.69 1.35 -7.47
N HIS A 41 11.92 1.83 -7.30
CA HIS A 41 12.20 3.09 -6.61
C HIS A 41 12.12 4.29 -7.56
N ASP A 42 12.16 4.04 -8.87
CA ASP A 42 12.09 5.06 -9.91
C ASP A 42 10.63 5.26 -10.34
N ASP A 43 10.08 6.43 -9.98
CA ASP A 43 8.74 6.91 -10.35
C ASP A 43 7.60 5.90 -10.08
N PRO A 44 7.34 5.54 -8.80
CA PRO A 44 6.22 4.69 -8.45
C PRO A 44 4.89 5.45 -8.63
N VAL A 45 3.90 4.82 -9.26
CA VAL A 45 2.57 5.45 -9.44
C VAL A 45 1.65 5.26 -8.24
N PHE A 46 1.98 4.34 -7.33
CA PHE A 46 1.41 4.24 -5.98
C PHE A 46 2.37 3.52 -5.04
N THR A 47 2.19 3.74 -3.75
CA THR A 47 3.04 3.24 -2.66
C THR A 47 2.26 2.36 -1.69
N PHE A 48 2.96 1.52 -0.94
CA PHE A 48 2.44 0.76 0.19
C PHE A 48 3.20 1.13 1.46
N SER A 49 2.51 1.34 2.57
CA SER A 49 3.16 1.51 3.87
C SER A 49 2.36 0.94 5.02
N TRP A 50 3.05 0.65 6.12
CA TRP A 50 2.48 0.33 7.42
C TRP A 50 2.56 1.58 8.30
N GLU A 51 1.41 2.00 8.83
CA GLU A 51 1.24 3.27 9.52
C GLU A 51 0.40 3.10 10.79
N SER A 52 0.54 4.04 11.71
CA SER A 52 -0.24 4.09 12.95
C SER A 52 -0.72 5.51 13.22
N ASP A 53 -1.90 5.64 13.82
CA ASP A 53 -2.49 6.91 14.23
C ASP A 53 -2.42 7.95 13.08
N ARG A 54 -1.88 9.15 13.32
CA ARG A 54 -1.73 10.21 12.32
C ARG A 54 -0.48 9.99 11.47
N HIS A 55 -0.67 9.76 10.18
CA HIS A 55 0.39 9.38 9.24
C HIS A 55 0.43 10.23 7.95
N GLY A 56 0.18 11.54 8.10
CA GLY A 56 0.51 12.54 7.07
C GLY A 56 -0.53 12.78 5.97
N ASP A 57 -1.60 11.99 5.93
CA ASP A 57 -2.56 11.95 4.82
C ASP A 57 -3.97 12.45 5.19
N ASN A 58 -4.13 12.99 6.41
CA ASN A 58 -5.39 13.40 7.04
C ASN A 58 -6.45 12.31 7.21
N SER A 59 -6.09 11.03 7.08
CA SER A 59 -6.97 9.87 7.32
C SER A 59 -6.40 8.97 8.42
N PRO A 60 -6.24 9.48 9.66
CA PRO A 60 -5.55 8.76 10.73
C PRO A 60 -6.24 7.43 11.08
N PHE A 61 -5.45 6.44 11.51
CA PHE A 61 -6.01 5.23 12.10
C PHE A 61 -6.57 5.51 13.50
N ASP A 62 -7.60 4.75 13.86
CA ASP A 62 -8.45 4.90 15.05
C ASP A 62 -8.17 3.81 16.11
N GLY A 63 -6.99 3.21 16.06
CA GLY A 63 -6.49 2.27 17.08
C GLY A 63 -6.82 0.78 16.82
N PRO A 64 -6.42 -0.12 17.74
CA PRO A 64 -6.58 -1.56 17.59
C PRO A 64 -8.04 -2.01 17.42
N GLY A 65 -8.28 -2.89 16.43
CA GLY A 65 -9.60 -3.50 16.21
C GLY A 65 -10.56 -2.67 15.35
N ASN A 66 -10.17 -1.48 14.93
CA ASN A 66 -10.97 -0.58 14.10
C ASN A 66 -10.47 -0.60 12.63
N THR A 67 -10.28 0.56 11.99
CA THR A 67 -9.87 0.65 10.59
C THR A 67 -8.51 -0.02 10.38
N LEU A 68 -8.46 -1.02 9.50
CA LEU A 68 -7.26 -1.85 9.28
C LEU A 68 -6.37 -1.33 8.14
N ALA A 69 -6.96 -0.67 7.16
CA ALA A 69 -6.26 -0.14 6.01
C ALA A 69 -7.13 0.90 5.27
N HIS A 70 -6.51 1.78 4.51
CA HIS A 70 -7.18 2.61 3.51
C HIS A 70 -6.34 2.71 2.24
N ALA A 71 -6.96 3.06 1.12
CA ALA A 71 -6.27 3.33 -0.14
C ALA A 71 -6.91 4.52 -0.85
N PHE A 72 -6.13 5.22 -1.65
CA PHE A 72 -6.62 6.31 -2.50
C PHE A 72 -6.79 5.85 -3.95
N PRO A 73 -7.85 6.32 -4.65
CA PRO A 73 -8.07 5.95 -6.04
C PRO A 73 -6.98 6.53 -6.95
N PRO A 74 -6.70 5.89 -8.10
CA PRO A 74 -5.87 6.47 -9.14
C PRO A 74 -6.51 7.79 -9.60
N SER A 75 -5.76 8.89 -9.54
CA SER A 75 -6.14 10.27 -9.90
C SER A 75 -6.91 11.11 -8.85
N LEU A 76 -6.17 11.75 -7.95
CA LEU A 76 -6.45 13.13 -7.52
C LEU A 76 -5.13 13.91 -7.53
N TRP A 77 -4.88 14.67 -8.60
CA TRP A 77 -3.69 15.49 -8.85
C TRP A 77 -3.51 16.67 -7.86
N TRP A 78 -4.19 16.63 -6.71
CA TRP A 78 -4.09 17.62 -5.62
C TRP A 78 -4.08 16.98 -4.23
N SER A 79 -4.11 15.65 -4.10
CA SER A 79 -4.14 14.98 -2.80
C SER A 79 -2.74 14.54 -2.39
N ILE A 80 -2.27 15.10 -1.27
CA ILE A 80 -0.98 14.86 -0.60
C ILE A 80 -0.86 13.44 0.00
N CYS A 81 -1.56 12.43 -0.55
CA CYS A 81 -1.78 11.15 0.12
C CYS A 81 -1.46 10.00 -0.83
N TRP A 82 -0.20 9.57 -0.84
CA TRP A 82 0.32 8.59 -1.79
C TRP A 82 0.23 7.19 -1.17
N GLY A 83 -0.72 6.37 -1.63
CA GLY A 83 -0.63 4.91 -1.47
C GLY A 83 -1.74 4.19 -0.71
N LEU A 84 -1.50 2.90 -0.45
CA LEU A 84 -2.28 2.00 0.40
C LEU A 84 -1.57 1.87 1.75
N SER A 85 -2.24 2.29 2.81
CA SER A 85 -1.72 2.24 4.18
C SER A 85 -2.34 1.06 4.92
N PHE A 86 -1.54 0.31 5.67
CA PHE A 86 -1.94 -0.78 6.54
C PHE A 86 -1.63 -0.46 8.00
N ARG A 87 -2.46 -0.94 8.93
CA ARG A 87 -2.17 -0.88 10.36
C ARG A 87 -1.41 -2.12 10.86
#